data_AF-A0A428VQS9-F1
#
_entry.id   AF-A0A428VQS9-F1
#
_cell.length_a   1.000
_cell.length_b   1.000
_cell.length_c   1.000
_cell.angle_alpha   90.00
_cell.angle_beta   90.00
_cell.angle_gamma   90.00
#
_symmetry.space_group_name_H-M   'P 1'
#
loop_
_entity.id
_entity.type
_entity.pdbx_description
1 polymer ?
#
loop_
_entity_poly.entity_id
_entity_poly.type
_entity_poly.pdbx_seq_one_letter_code
_entity_poly.pdbx_strand_id
1 'polypeptide(L)'
;MAARFDDQSVVSHAGLLPLLRLAENVGFADLAAERIRIPGPAGANPSAKLLSIVAGMAAGADSIDDLDVLRAGAMHRLFRGVRAPSTLGTFLRGFDIGHAGALEAFAAQVLIRLARATGGRLLPGVGEYAILDVDSKITQVYGHGKVGANRGYTHVRGYHFLAATLSTPIAAPVLLATRLRGGQADTRRNATSFVEQALRTARGCGATGNLLVRADSGYYVCSLIHAVIAAGARFSITMRQHPGLQPVIEGIDEHAWTPITYATPVFDQDTGTWIHTAQVAETSYTAFTNSTEHPQGPISARLIVRRYRVETRSEQGELFPVWRYQAIFTNTGLNTVDAEKQHRGRAGTIEQVFADLNNSALAHFPSGQFHANQAWLTLTALTHNLLRTLGVLASQAHARARTATLRRQLIAVPARVTRTARTLTLRLPQNWPWQDSWLGLFTSTAGPPPLR
;
A
#
# COMPACT_ATOMS: atom_id res chain seq x y z
N MET A 1 13.79 41.71 -13.67
CA MET A 1 13.16 40.78 -12.69
C MET A 1 14.16 40.53 -11.58
N ALA A 2 13.77 40.65 -10.31
CA ALA A 2 14.64 40.37 -9.15
C ALA A 2 13.92 39.42 -8.19
N ALA A 3 14.65 38.44 -7.63
CA ALA A 3 14.12 37.45 -6.69
C ALA A 3 14.86 37.56 -5.34
N ARG A 4 14.13 37.46 -4.22
CA ARG A 4 14.65 37.52 -2.85
C ARG A 4 13.91 36.52 -1.96
N PHE A 5 14.62 35.95 -0.98
CA PHE A 5 14.08 34.98 0.00
C PHE A 5 13.98 35.63 1.40
N ASP A 6 13.23 36.72 1.52
CA ASP A 6 13.13 37.56 2.73
C ASP A 6 11.73 37.59 3.38
N ASP A 7 10.70 36.98 2.77
CA ASP A 7 9.34 36.96 3.31
C ASP A 7 9.10 35.82 4.32
N GLN A 8 9.10 36.16 5.60
CA GLN A 8 8.83 35.21 6.70
C GLN A 8 7.36 34.86 6.91
N SER A 9 6.44 35.41 6.11
CA SER A 9 4.99 35.21 6.26
C SER A 9 4.41 34.17 5.29
N VAL A 10 5.20 33.64 4.35
CA VAL A 10 4.71 32.72 3.32
C VAL A 10 4.94 31.26 3.71
N VAL A 11 3.98 30.40 3.39
CA VAL A 11 4.13 28.93 3.35
C VAL A 11 3.87 28.42 1.95
N SER A 12 4.59 27.37 1.54
CA SER A 12 4.44 26.71 0.25
C SER A 12 3.43 25.54 0.27
N HIS A 13 3.10 25.03 1.46
CA HIS A 13 2.29 23.82 1.64
C HIS A 13 1.18 24.01 2.68
N ALA A 14 0.26 24.97 2.45
CA ALA A 14 -0.83 25.26 3.38
C ALA A 14 -1.76 24.06 3.62
N GLY A 15 -1.84 23.12 2.68
CA GLY A 15 -2.62 21.90 2.85
C GLY A 15 -2.05 20.89 3.85
N LEU A 16 -0.84 21.09 4.37
CA LEU A 16 -0.38 20.34 5.53
C LEU A 16 -1.20 20.64 6.79
N LEU A 17 -1.86 21.81 6.86
CA LEU A 17 -2.70 22.16 8.00
C LEU A 17 -3.92 21.22 8.16
N PRO A 18 -4.78 21.03 7.14
CA PRO A 18 -5.85 20.02 7.24
C PRO A 18 -5.31 18.58 7.38
N LEU A 19 -4.14 18.25 6.82
CA LEU A 19 -3.49 16.94 7.02
C LEU A 19 -3.16 16.68 8.49
N LEU A 20 -2.53 17.65 9.15
CA LEU A 20 -2.11 17.51 10.53
C LEU A 20 -3.30 17.59 11.49
N ARG A 21 -4.31 18.41 11.21
CA ARG A 21 -5.59 18.37 11.94
C ARG A 21 -6.27 17.01 11.83
N LEU A 22 -6.26 16.38 10.65
CA LEU A 22 -6.78 15.03 10.49
C LEU A 22 -6.01 14.02 11.36
N ALA A 23 -4.68 14.11 11.40
CA ALA A 23 -3.86 13.28 12.28
C ALA A 23 -4.17 13.53 13.78
N GLU A 24 -4.36 14.79 14.18
CA GLU A 24 -4.78 15.17 15.54
C GLU A 24 -6.15 14.59 15.88
N ASN A 25 -7.15 14.69 15.00
CA ASN A 25 -8.51 14.19 15.20
C ASN A 25 -8.57 12.67 15.40
N VAL A 26 -7.58 11.93 14.91
CA VAL A 26 -7.45 10.47 15.14
C VAL A 26 -6.52 10.13 16.30
N GLY A 27 -6.12 11.10 17.12
CA GLY A 27 -5.28 10.91 18.29
C GLY A 27 -3.88 10.37 17.94
N PHE A 28 -3.32 10.79 16.80
CA PHE A 28 -2.02 10.31 16.32
C PHE A 28 -0.91 10.56 17.35
N ALA A 29 -0.87 11.76 17.93
CA ALA A 29 0.20 12.16 18.84
C ALA A 29 0.19 11.33 20.14
N ASP A 30 -0.98 11.12 20.72
CA ASP A 30 -1.15 10.34 21.95
C ASP A 30 -0.80 8.87 21.72
N LEU A 31 -1.29 8.30 20.61
CA LEU A 31 -0.98 6.93 20.24
C LEU A 31 0.52 6.73 19.96
N ALA A 32 1.18 7.73 19.35
CA ALA A 32 2.62 7.69 19.12
C ALA A 32 3.40 7.74 20.44
N ALA A 33 2.99 8.60 21.38
CA ALA A 33 3.61 8.71 22.69
C ALA A 33 3.44 7.43 23.53
N GLU A 34 2.29 6.75 23.41
CA GLU A 34 2.03 5.48 24.07
C GLU A 34 2.91 4.35 23.52
N ARG A 35 2.98 4.23 22.19
CA ARG A 35 3.48 3.04 21.49
C ARG A 35 4.95 3.09 21.11
N ILE A 36 5.53 4.26 20.92
CA ILE A 36 6.88 4.41 20.36
C ILE A 36 7.86 4.85 21.46
N ARG A 37 8.60 3.88 21.99
CA ARG A 37 9.54 4.07 23.11
C ARG A 37 10.95 3.67 22.73
N ILE A 38 11.67 4.59 22.07
CA ILE A 38 13.08 4.39 21.73
C ILE A 38 13.94 4.92 22.91
N PRO A 39 14.95 4.16 23.39
CA PRO A 39 15.83 4.63 24.45
C PRO A 39 16.64 5.88 24.08
N GLY A 40 16.96 6.69 25.09
CA GLY A 40 17.87 7.82 24.97
C GLY A 40 17.33 9.01 24.16
N PRO A 41 18.20 9.98 23.80
CA PRO A 41 17.79 11.23 23.14
C PRO A 41 17.18 10.99 21.75
N ALA A 42 17.53 9.86 21.11
CA ALA A 42 16.93 9.45 19.84
C ALA A 42 15.42 9.29 19.94
N GLY A 43 14.89 8.78 21.06
CA GLY A 43 13.45 8.58 21.26
C GLY A 43 12.66 9.75 21.83
N ALA A 44 13.31 10.85 22.23
CA ALA A 44 12.61 12.00 22.80
C ALA A 44 11.60 12.62 21.82
N ASN A 45 10.38 12.93 22.28
CA ASN A 45 9.30 13.53 21.46
C ASN A 45 8.98 12.73 20.18
N PRO A 46 8.62 11.44 20.27
CA PRO A 46 8.41 10.57 19.11
C PRO A 46 7.23 11.07 18.25
N SER A 47 6.16 11.58 18.86
CA SER A 47 5.01 12.15 18.16
C SER A 47 5.41 13.28 17.20
N ALA A 48 6.16 14.27 17.68
CA ALA A 48 6.64 15.39 16.88
C ALA A 48 7.56 14.95 15.72
N LYS A 49 8.41 13.94 15.97
CA LYS A 49 9.31 13.39 14.95
C LYS A 49 8.55 12.62 13.87
N LEU A 50 7.58 11.78 14.25
CA LEU A 50 6.74 11.03 13.31
C LEU A 50 5.87 11.97 12.47
N LEU A 51 5.23 12.97 13.10
CA LEU A 51 4.45 13.99 12.37
C LEU A 51 5.32 14.81 11.41
N SER A 52 6.55 15.14 11.80
CA SER A 52 7.49 15.83 10.90
C SER A 52 7.83 14.97 9.67
N ILE A 53 8.08 13.67 9.85
CA ILE A 53 8.40 12.77 8.72
C ILE A 53 7.18 12.64 7.80
N VAL A 54 6.00 12.36 8.35
CA VAL A 54 4.76 12.21 7.57
C VAL A 54 4.38 13.50 6.83
N ALA A 55 4.48 14.66 7.50
CA ALA A 55 4.22 15.95 6.86
C ALA A 55 5.24 16.26 5.75
N GLY A 56 6.51 15.93 5.95
CA GLY A 56 7.55 16.12 4.94
C GLY A 56 7.31 15.21 3.73
N MET A 57 7.00 13.93 3.95
CA MET A 57 6.61 13.00 2.89
C MET A 57 5.37 13.47 2.12
N ALA A 58 4.38 14.03 2.82
CA ALA A 58 3.21 14.63 2.21
C ALA A 58 3.51 15.93 1.45
N ALA A 59 4.55 16.67 1.83
CA ALA A 59 5.09 17.80 1.07
C ALA A 59 6.00 17.38 -0.09
N GLY A 60 6.30 16.08 -0.20
CA GLY A 60 7.08 15.51 -1.31
C GLY A 60 8.51 15.12 -0.98
N ALA A 61 8.93 15.15 0.29
CA ALA A 61 10.23 14.63 0.70
C ALA A 61 10.31 13.11 0.44
N ASP A 62 11.37 12.68 -0.24
CA ASP A 62 11.68 11.26 -0.45
C ASP A 62 13.04 10.84 0.15
N SER A 63 13.80 11.79 0.71
CA SER A 63 14.96 11.57 1.55
C SER A 63 14.82 12.19 2.96
N ILE A 64 15.75 11.89 3.87
CA ILE A 64 15.78 12.50 5.21
C ILE A 64 16.08 14.00 5.13
N ASP A 65 16.94 14.41 4.20
CA ASP A 65 17.35 15.82 4.06
C ASP A 65 16.24 16.69 3.48
N ASP A 66 15.42 16.15 2.58
CA ASP A 66 14.27 16.86 2.00
C ASP A 66 13.18 17.21 3.04
N LEU A 67 13.21 16.59 4.22
CA LEU A 67 12.33 16.94 5.34
C LEU A 67 12.56 18.39 5.81
N ASP A 68 13.68 19.03 5.45
CA ASP A 68 13.94 20.44 5.75
C ASP A 68 12.94 21.39 5.07
N VAL A 69 12.20 20.91 4.05
CA VAL A 69 11.09 21.65 3.42
C VAL A 69 10.07 22.19 4.44
N LEU A 70 9.93 21.52 5.59
CA LEU A 70 9.03 21.93 6.67
C LEU A 70 9.51 23.13 7.48
N ARG A 71 10.76 23.58 7.28
CA ARG A 71 11.37 24.68 8.05
C ARG A 71 11.42 25.99 7.27
N ALA A 72 10.91 26.00 6.05
CA ALA A 72 10.86 27.20 5.21
C ALA A 72 9.77 28.20 5.66
N GLY A 73 10.08 29.51 5.56
CA GLY A 73 9.12 30.60 5.73
C GLY A 73 8.32 30.55 7.04
N ALA A 74 7.00 30.73 6.93
CA ALA A 74 6.07 30.78 8.04
C ALA A 74 5.67 29.41 8.61
N MET A 75 6.28 28.29 8.18
CA MET A 75 5.88 26.95 8.62
C MET A 75 5.88 26.80 10.15
N HIS A 76 6.87 27.39 10.83
CA HIS A 76 6.96 27.40 12.30
C HIS A 76 5.81 28.14 13.01
N ARG A 77 5.07 29.00 12.29
CA ARG A 77 3.88 29.70 12.82
C ARG A 77 2.63 28.83 12.76
N LEU A 78 2.58 27.88 11.82
CA LEU A 78 1.46 26.95 11.63
C LEU A 78 1.69 25.62 12.36
N PHE A 79 2.95 25.18 12.43
CA PHE A 79 3.34 23.87 12.93
C PHE A 79 4.36 24.01 14.03
N ARG A 80 4.00 23.55 15.23
CA ARG A 80 4.93 23.47 16.38
C ARG A 80 5.66 22.14 16.37
N GLY A 81 6.91 22.13 16.82
CA GLY A 81 7.66 20.89 17.03
C GLY A 81 8.28 20.27 15.78
N VAL A 82 8.32 20.98 14.64
CA VAL A 82 9.08 20.58 13.45
C VAL A 82 10.55 20.35 13.84
N ARG A 83 11.12 19.21 13.45
CA ARG A 83 12.50 18.83 13.76
C ARG A 83 13.39 18.93 12.55
N ALA A 84 14.67 19.25 12.78
CA ALA A 84 15.68 19.27 11.74
C ALA A 84 15.92 17.85 11.16
N PRO A 85 16.29 17.73 9.87
CA PRO A 85 16.64 16.45 9.25
C PRO A 85 17.60 15.59 10.06
N SER A 86 18.65 16.19 10.64
CA SER A 86 19.63 15.50 11.48
C SER A 86 18.97 14.81 12.70
N THR A 87 18.00 15.47 13.33
CA THR A 87 17.24 14.93 14.47
C THR A 87 16.32 13.79 14.04
N LEU A 88 15.67 13.93 12.88
CA LEU A 88 14.79 12.91 12.31
C LEU A 88 15.59 11.68 11.85
N GLY A 89 16.76 11.88 11.25
CA GLY A 89 17.68 10.81 10.90
C GLY A 89 18.20 10.04 12.12
N THR A 90 18.56 10.73 13.21
CA THR A 90 18.95 10.09 14.47
C THR A 90 17.80 9.29 15.08
N PHE A 91 16.56 9.80 15.01
CA PHE A 91 15.37 9.06 15.45
C PHE A 91 15.15 7.79 14.64
N LEU A 92 15.17 7.87 13.30
CA LEU A 92 15.00 6.72 12.42
C LEU A 92 16.09 5.66 12.65
N ARG A 93 17.35 6.08 12.85
CA ARG A 93 18.48 5.20 13.17
C ARG A 93 18.44 4.63 14.59
N GLY A 94 17.54 5.10 15.45
CA GLY A 94 17.29 4.51 16.77
C GLY A 94 16.34 3.31 16.74
N PHE A 95 15.70 3.01 15.61
CA PHE A 95 14.79 1.87 15.49
C PHE A 95 15.55 0.54 15.51
N ASP A 96 14.97 -0.44 16.19
CA ASP A 96 15.33 -1.85 16.12
C ASP A 96 14.12 -2.66 15.61
N ILE A 97 14.22 -4.00 15.65
CA ILE A 97 13.14 -4.89 15.24
C ILE A 97 11.86 -4.73 16.07
N GLY A 98 11.98 -4.48 17.38
CA GLY A 98 10.84 -4.30 18.29
C GLY A 98 10.15 -2.96 18.06
N HIS A 99 10.93 -1.89 17.92
CA HIS A 99 10.43 -0.56 17.58
C HIS A 99 9.74 -0.54 16.21
N ALA A 100 10.28 -1.28 15.23
CA ALA A 100 9.66 -1.38 13.91
C ALA A 100 8.30 -2.11 13.98
N GLY A 101 8.19 -3.19 14.73
CA GLY A 101 6.92 -3.86 14.99
C GLY A 101 5.90 -2.96 15.72
N ALA A 102 6.35 -2.18 16.70
CA ALA A 102 5.51 -1.19 17.38
C ALA A 102 5.01 -0.10 16.44
N LEU A 103 5.84 0.34 15.49
CA LEU A 103 5.45 1.31 14.46
C LEU A 103 4.47 0.73 13.43
N GLU A 104 4.64 -0.54 13.02
CA GLU A 104 3.68 -1.24 12.16
C GLU A 104 2.29 -1.33 12.85
N ALA A 105 2.27 -1.66 14.14
CA ALA A 105 1.03 -1.69 14.94
C ALA A 105 0.41 -0.28 15.09
N PHE A 106 1.24 0.73 15.34
CA PHE A 106 0.83 2.14 15.37
C PHE A 106 0.17 2.56 14.05
N ALA A 107 0.80 2.29 12.90
CA ALA A 107 0.27 2.66 11.60
C ALA A 107 -1.06 1.96 11.28
N ALA A 108 -1.19 0.67 11.61
CA ALA A 108 -2.45 -0.06 11.48
C ALA A 108 -3.57 0.55 12.33
N GLN A 109 -3.26 0.92 13.58
CA GLN A 109 -4.24 1.53 14.48
C GLN A 109 -4.65 2.94 14.03
N VAL A 110 -3.72 3.73 13.47
CA VAL A 110 -4.06 5.02 12.85
C VAL A 110 -5.00 4.82 11.66
N LEU A 111 -4.73 3.86 10.77
CA LEU A 111 -5.62 3.56 9.64
C LEU A 111 -7.04 3.19 10.10
N ILE A 112 -7.16 2.35 11.13
CA ILE A 112 -8.45 1.98 11.72
C ILE A 112 -9.19 3.23 12.22
N ARG A 113 -8.49 4.15 12.89
CA ARG A 113 -9.09 5.40 13.37
C ARG A 113 -9.47 6.33 12.22
N LEU A 114 -8.70 6.39 11.13
CA LEU A 114 -9.05 7.15 9.91
C LEU A 114 -10.32 6.61 9.24
N ALA A 115 -10.43 5.28 9.11
CA ALA A 115 -11.62 4.63 8.55
C ALA A 115 -12.89 4.97 9.35
N ARG A 116 -12.78 4.99 10.69
CA ARG A 116 -13.90 5.39 11.59
C ARG A 116 -14.20 6.87 11.52
N ALA A 117 -13.19 7.74 11.63
CA ALA A 117 -13.36 9.20 11.65
C ALA A 117 -13.96 9.75 10.35
N THR A 118 -13.80 9.04 9.23
CA THR A 118 -14.43 9.42 7.96
C THR A 118 -15.87 8.94 7.79
N GLY A 119 -16.43 8.21 8.76
CA GLY A 119 -17.80 7.67 8.67
C GLY A 119 -17.98 6.69 7.52
N GLY A 120 -16.95 5.90 7.21
CA GLY A 120 -16.97 4.93 6.10
C GLY A 120 -16.62 5.51 4.72
N ARG A 121 -16.39 6.83 4.58
CA ARG A 121 -16.01 7.45 3.30
C ARG A 121 -14.63 7.05 2.79
N LEU A 122 -13.71 6.59 3.66
CA LEU A 122 -12.41 6.10 3.22
C LEU A 122 -12.51 4.78 2.45
N LEU A 123 -13.42 3.90 2.89
CA LEU A 123 -13.62 2.56 2.32
C LEU A 123 -15.13 2.27 2.17
N PRO A 124 -15.84 2.99 1.30
CA PRO A 124 -17.27 2.75 1.08
C PRO A 124 -17.52 1.32 0.59
N GLY A 125 -18.54 0.66 1.15
CA GLY A 125 -18.90 -0.73 0.83
C GLY A 125 -18.01 -1.80 1.47
N VAL A 126 -17.05 -1.44 2.33
CA VAL A 126 -16.09 -2.39 2.92
C VAL A 126 -16.77 -3.48 3.77
N GLY A 127 -17.90 -3.15 4.39
CA GLY A 127 -18.70 -4.09 5.17
C GLY A 127 -19.41 -5.15 4.33
N GLU A 128 -19.55 -4.93 3.01
CA GLU A 128 -20.23 -5.85 2.08
C GLU A 128 -19.21 -6.74 1.36
N TYR A 129 -18.30 -6.10 0.60
CA TYR A 129 -17.29 -6.78 -0.19
C TYR A 129 -15.98 -6.00 -0.18
N ALA A 130 -14.96 -6.62 0.40
CA ALA A 130 -13.63 -6.05 0.54
C ALA A 130 -12.57 -6.95 -0.08
N ILE A 131 -11.54 -6.34 -0.64
CA ILE A 131 -10.47 -7.03 -1.34
C ILE A 131 -9.15 -6.68 -0.67
N LEU A 132 -8.46 -7.71 -0.19
CA LEU A 132 -7.13 -7.64 0.40
C LEU A 132 -6.11 -8.20 -0.58
N ASP A 133 -5.31 -7.32 -1.19
CA ASP A 133 -4.21 -7.76 -2.06
C ASP A 133 -2.91 -7.85 -1.28
N VAL A 134 -2.20 -8.96 -1.44
CA VAL A 134 -0.86 -9.18 -0.89
C VAL A 134 0.12 -9.26 -2.04
N ASP A 135 1.21 -8.50 -1.93
CA ASP A 135 2.32 -8.57 -2.88
C ASP A 135 3.63 -8.15 -2.23
N SER A 136 4.71 -8.39 -2.95
CA SER A 136 6.04 -7.90 -2.62
C SER A 136 6.72 -7.26 -3.80
N LYS A 137 7.64 -6.33 -3.51
CA LYS A 137 8.44 -5.66 -4.53
C LYS A 137 9.87 -5.51 -4.07
N ILE A 138 10.80 -5.66 -5.01
CA ILE A 138 12.20 -5.33 -4.81
C ILE A 138 12.42 -3.89 -5.21
N THR A 139 12.91 -3.07 -4.27
CA THR A 139 13.41 -1.73 -4.55
C THR A 139 14.91 -1.80 -4.66
N GLN A 140 15.44 -1.51 -5.84
CA GLN A 140 16.87 -1.46 -6.09
C GLN A 140 17.53 -0.40 -5.20
N VAL A 141 18.71 -0.72 -4.66
CA VAL A 141 19.49 0.25 -3.89
C VAL A 141 20.96 0.23 -4.27
N TYR A 142 21.59 1.40 -4.16
CA TYR A 142 22.99 1.62 -4.48
C TYR A 142 23.80 1.89 -3.20
N GLY A 143 25.12 1.64 -3.25
CA GLY A 143 26.05 1.88 -2.14
C GLY A 143 26.27 0.66 -1.22
N HIS A 144 27.54 0.39 -0.90
CA HIS A 144 27.95 -0.80 -0.16
C HIS A 144 27.47 -0.84 1.31
N GLY A 145 27.30 0.34 1.95
CA GLY A 145 26.92 0.47 3.36
C GLY A 145 25.45 0.19 3.72
N LYS A 146 24.62 -0.29 2.79
CA LYS A 146 23.21 -0.61 3.05
C LYS A 146 23.05 -2.02 3.63
N VAL A 147 22.95 -2.09 4.96
CA VAL A 147 22.79 -3.34 5.71
C VAL A 147 21.52 -4.07 5.27
N GLY A 148 21.62 -5.37 4.99
CA GLY A 148 20.51 -6.23 4.57
C GLY A 148 20.15 -6.15 3.07
N ALA A 149 20.73 -5.22 2.31
CA ALA A 149 20.51 -5.10 0.87
C ALA A 149 21.41 -6.08 0.10
N ASN A 150 20.81 -7.02 -0.63
CA ASN A 150 21.50 -8.09 -1.33
C ASN A 150 20.73 -8.51 -2.61
N ARG A 151 21.34 -9.35 -3.46
CA ARG A 151 20.77 -9.80 -4.76
C ARG A 151 19.99 -11.11 -4.64
N GLY A 152 18.66 -11.03 -4.49
CA GLY A 152 17.78 -12.22 -4.53
C GLY A 152 17.61 -12.83 -5.91
N TYR A 153 16.50 -13.55 -6.10
CA TYR A 153 16.15 -14.24 -7.35
C TYR A 153 16.04 -13.32 -8.58
N THR A 154 15.82 -12.02 -8.39
CA THR A 154 15.81 -11.03 -9.50
C THR A 154 17.20 -10.60 -9.93
N HIS A 155 18.25 -11.04 -9.22
CA HIS A 155 19.65 -10.59 -9.37
C HIS A 155 19.88 -9.09 -9.16
N VAL A 156 18.83 -8.34 -8.79
CA VAL A 156 18.88 -6.92 -8.44
C VAL A 156 19.25 -6.78 -6.97
N ARG A 157 20.30 -5.99 -6.67
CA ARG A 157 20.65 -5.66 -5.29
C ARG A 157 19.63 -4.67 -4.73
N GLY A 158 18.88 -5.09 -3.73
CA GLY A 158 17.77 -4.29 -3.23
C GLY A 158 17.28 -4.71 -1.86
N TYR A 159 16.23 -4.03 -1.41
CA TYR A 159 15.38 -4.50 -0.33
C TYR A 159 14.09 -5.07 -0.89
N HIS A 160 13.58 -6.12 -0.24
CA HIS A 160 12.37 -6.80 -0.65
C HIS A 160 11.26 -6.49 0.35
N PHE A 161 10.31 -5.63 0.01
CA PHE A 161 9.23 -5.28 0.93
C PHE A 161 7.94 -6.03 0.59
N LEU A 162 7.18 -6.41 1.63
CA LEU A 162 5.80 -6.88 1.56
C LEU A 162 4.86 -5.71 1.77
N ALA A 163 3.71 -5.74 1.10
CA ALA A 163 2.60 -4.84 1.37
C ALA A 163 1.27 -5.58 1.25
N ALA A 164 0.32 -5.17 2.07
CA ALA A 164 -1.06 -5.59 1.98
C ALA A 164 -1.93 -4.35 1.78
N THR A 165 -2.80 -4.36 0.78
CA THR A 165 -3.74 -3.27 0.53
C THR A 165 -5.16 -3.72 0.84
N LEU A 166 -6.03 -2.78 1.19
CA LEU A 166 -7.47 -2.98 1.30
C LEU A 166 -8.18 -2.04 0.34
N SER A 167 -9.11 -2.58 -0.43
CA SER A 167 -9.96 -1.82 -1.34
C SER A 167 -11.37 -2.41 -1.39
N THR A 168 -12.26 -1.70 -2.08
CA THR A 168 -13.61 -2.18 -2.43
C THR A 168 -13.81 -1.92 -3.92
N PRO A 169 -14.86 -2.45 -4.57
CA PRO A 169 -15.16 -2.15 -5.97
C PRO A 169 -15.31 -0.64 -6.26
N ILE A 170 -15.58 0.16 -5.23
CA ILE A 170 -15.84 1.60 -5.35
C ILE A 170 -14.79 2.48 -4.65
N ALA A 171 -13.91 1.91 -3.82
CA ALA A 171 -12.89 2.63 -3.06
C ALA A 171 -11.48 2.39 -3.59
N ALA A 172 -10.67 3.44 -3.64
CA ALA A 172 -9.24 3.30 -3.95
C ALA A 172 -8.48 2.59 -2.80
N PRO A 173 -7.37 1.90 -3.09
CA PRO A 173 -6.69 1.12 -2.07
C PRO A 173 -5.99 1.94 -0.97
N VAL A 174 -6.10 1.46 0.27
CA VAL A 174 -5.28 1.87 1.43
C VAL A 174 -4.29 0.77 1.79
N LEU A 175 -3.21 1.08 2.50
CA LEU A 175 -2.19 0.12 2.94
C LEU A 175 -2.46 -0.35 4.37
N LEU A 176 -2.77 -1.63 4.53
CA LEU A 176 -3.03 -2.27 5.83
C LEU A 176 -1.77 -2.54 6.64
N ALA A 177 -0.71 -2.97 5.94
CA ALA A 177 0.55 -3.37 6.53
C ALA A 177 1.66 -3.30 5.49
N THR A 178 2.87 -3.04 5.96
CA THR A 178 4.11 -3.16 5.19
C THR A 178 5.16 -3.87 6.03
N ARG A 179 6.05 -4.64 5.40
CA ARG A 179 7.17 -5.28 6.10
C ARG A 179 8.40 -5.31 5.22
N LEU A 180 9.50 -4.74 5.71
CA LEU A 180 10.77 -4.76 4.99
C LEU A 180 11.48 -6.09 5.22
N ARG A 181 12.06 -6.67 4.15
CA ARG A 181 12.91 -7.86 4.22
C ARG A 181 14.24 -7.58 3.52
N GLY A 182 15.26 -8.34 3.92
CA GLY A 182 16.55 -8.32 3.21
C GLY A 182 16.39 -8.78 1.76
N GLY A 183 17.30 -8.36 0.88
CA GLY A 183 17.19 -8.61 -0.56
C GLY A 183 17.17 -10.08 -0.98
N GLN A 184 17.69 -10.98 -0.14
CA GLN A 184 17.71 -12.44 -0.36
C GLN A 184 16.48 -13.15 0.24
N ALA A 185 15.56 -12.43 0.87
CA ALA A 185 14.46 -13.06 1.59
C ALA A 185 13.49 -13.74 0.62
N ASP A 186 13.30 -15.04 0.83
CA ASP A 186 12.25 -15.82 0.18
C ASP A 186 10.87 -15.15 0.39
N THR A 187 10.07 -15.12 -0.67
CA THR A 187 8.75 -14.48 -0.69
C THR A 187 7.81 -15.02 0.40
N ARG A 188 7.98 -16.28 0.82
CA ARG A 188 7.16 -16.94 1.86
C ARG A 188 7.56 -16.57 3.27
N ARG A 189 8.80 -16.07 3.48
CA ARG A 189 9.32 -15.77 4.83
C ARG A 189 8.42 -14.75 5.53
N ASN A 190 7.86 -15.15 6.67
CA ASN A 190 6.95 -14.36 7.51
C ASN A 190 5.67 -13.89 6.78
N ALA A 191 5.27 -14.56 5.69
CA ALA A 191 4.07 -14.20 4.93
C ALA A 191 2.78 -14.49 5.72
N THR A 192 2.70 -15.62 6.44
CA THR A 192 1.52 -15.99 7.23
C THR A 192 1.21 -14.96 8.32
N SER A 193 2.21 -14.63 9.17
CA SER A 193 2.02 -13.62 10.23
C SER A 193 1.76 -12.21 9.68
N PHE A 194 2.27 -11.90 8.49
CA PHE A 194 1.97 -10.65 7.79
C PHE A 194 0.51 -10.59 7.35
N VAL A 195 -0.01 -11.67 6.73
CA VAL A 195 -1.40 -11.77 6.28
C VAL A 195 -2.36 -11.76 7.47
N GLU A 196 -2.06 -12.46 8.55
CA GLU A 196 -2.85 -12.41 9.78
C GLU A 196 -2.97 -10.99 10.35
N GLN A 197 -1.87 -10.23 10.37
CA GLN A 197 -1.88 -8.83 10.78
C GLN A 197 -2.74 -7.98 9.83
N ALA A 198 -2.58 -8.16 8.52
CA ALA A 198 -3.37 -7.44 7.52
C ALA A 198 -4.87 -7.74 7.65
N LEU A 199 -5.25 -9.01 7.86
CA LEU A 199 -6.63 -9.45 8.11
C LEU A 199 -7.21 -8.78 9.35
N ARG A 200 -6.48 -8.74 10.47
CA ARG A 200 -6.91 -8.04 11.69
C ARG A 200 -7.13 -6.55 11.43
N THR A 201 -6.21 -5.89 10.73
CA THR A 201 -6.35 -4.47 10.37
C THR A 201 -7.55 -4.26 9.45
N ALA A 202 -7.78 -5.15 8.48
CA ALA A 202 -8.91 -5.05 7.56
C ALA A 202 -10.25 -5.16 8.29
N ARG A 203 -10.39 -6.13 9.19
CA ARG A 203 -11.58 -6.25 10.06
C ARG A 203 -11.74 -4.99 10.93
N GLY A 204 -10.64 -4.46 11.49
CA GLY A 204 -10.65 -3.20 12.25
C GLY A 204 -11.12 -1.99 11.43
N CYS A 205 -10.87 -1.99 10.11
CA CYS A 205 -11.34 -0.97 9.18
C CYS A 205 -12.80 -1.16 8.71
N GLY A 206 -13.50 -2.18 9.23
CA GLY A 206 -14.91 -2.43 8.92
C GLY A 206 -15.16 -3.49 7.84
N ALA A 207 -14.15 -4.25 7.41
CA ALA A 207 -14.34 -5.36 6.48
C ALA A 207 -15.06 -6.54 7.15
N THR A 208 -16.33 -6.42 7.51
CA THR A 208 -17.07 -7.43 8.28
C THR A 208 -17.74 -8.50 7.42
N GLY A 209 -18.09 -8.18 6.18
CA GLY A 209 -18.70 -9.09 5.23
C GLY A 209 -17.68 -9.96 4.48
N ASN A 210 -17.90 -10.09 3.17
CA ASN A 210 -17.08 -10.94 2.33
C ASN A 210 -15.71 -10.30 2.06
N LEU A 211 -14.66 -10.89 2.62
CA LEU A 211 -13.28 -10.44 2.49
C LEU A 211 -12.52 -11.42 1.59
N LEU A 212 -12.09 -10.96 0.43
CA LEU A 212 -11.29 -11.75 -0.51
C LEU A 212 -9.80 -11.38 -0.41
N VAL A 213 -8.97 -12.36 -0.07
CA VAL A 213 -7.51 -12.26 -0.13
C VAL A 213 -7.03 -12.70 -1.52
N ARG A 214 -6.36 -11.82 -2.27
CA ARG A 214 -5.72 -12.16 -3.54
C ARG A 214 -4.20 -12.09 -3.41
N ALA A 215 -3.51 -13.08 -3.97
CA ALA A 215 -2.05 -13.12 -3.98
C ALA A 215 -1.53 -13.90 -5.19
N ASP A 216 -0.26 -13.70 -5.55
CA ASP A 216 0.40 -14.49 -6.58
C ASP A 216 0.88 -15.86 -6.07
N SER A 217 1.55 -16.59 -6.95
CA SER A 217 2.05 -17.94 -6.68
C SER A 217 3.21 -18.01 -5.69
N GLY A 218 3.82 -16.88 -5.33
CA GLY A 218 4.74 -16.75 -4.20
C GLY A 218 4.07 -16.97 -2.84
N TYR A 219 2.76 -16.75 -2.75
CA TYR A 219 1.96 -16.86 -1.53
C TYR A 219 1.07 -18.11 -1.49
N TYR A 220 1.25 -19.04 -2.44
CA TYR A 220 0.64 -20.37 -2.41
C TYR A 220 1.30 -21.22 -1.30
N VAL A 221 0.91 -20.96 -0.06
CA VAL A 221 1.48 -21.51 1.18
C VAL A 221 0.35 -22.06 2.05
N CYS A 222 0.45 -23.33 2.46
CA CYS A 222 -0.60 -24.02 3.23
C CYS A 222 -1.01 -23.24 4.50
N SER A 223 -0.05 -22.85 5.33
CA SER A 223 -0.33 -22.11 6.58
C SER A 223 -0.97 -20.74 6.35
N LEU A 224 -0.63 -20.06 5.24
CA LEU A 224 -1.26 -18.79 4.87
C LEU A 224 -2.71 -18.99 4.48
N ILE A 225 -3.02 -19.98 3.65
CA ILE A 225 -4.40 -20.25 3.23
C ILE A 225 -5.26 -20.68 4.43
N HIS A 226 -4.73 -21.52 5.32
CA HIS A 226 -5.38 -21.84 6.59
C HIS A 226 -5.65 -20.59 7.45
N ALA A 227 -4.69 -19.67 7.56
CA ALA A 227 -4.90 -18.40 8.29
C ALA A 227 -6.02 -17.54 7.66
N VAL A 228 -6.12 -17.50 6.33
CA VAL A 228 -7.22 -16.82 5.62
C VAL A 228 -8.57 -17.47 5.92
N ILE A 229 -8.64 -18.81 5.85
CA ILE A 229 -9.86 -19.58 6.15
C ILE A 229 -10.27 -19.37 7.62
N ALA A 230 -9.34 -19.47 8.55
CA ALA A 230 -9.58 -19.29 9.98
C ALA A 230 -10.09 -17.88 10.32
N ALA A 231 -9.70 -16.87 9.54
CA ALA A 231 -10.20 -15.50 9.66
C ALA A 231 -11.58 -15.27 9.01
N GLY A 232 -12.24 -16.33 8.51
CA GLY A 232 -13.52 -16.26 7.81
C GLY A 232 -13.45 -15.51 6.48
N ALA A 233 -12.27 -15.46 5.84
CA ALA A 233 -12.05 -14.81 4.56
C ALA A 233 -11.98 -15.84 3.42
N ARG A 234 -12.16 -15.35 2.19
CA ARG A 234 -11.97 -16.11 0.95
C ARG A 234 -10.57 -15.87 0.40
N PHE A 235 -10.05 -16.79 -0.39
CA PHE A 235 -8.77 -16.65 -1.07
C PHE A 235 -8.92 -16.82 -2.58
N SER A 236 -8.03 -16.19 -3.32
CA SER A 236 -7.84 -16.39 -4.76
C SER A 236 -6.35 -16.22 -5.05
N ILE A 237 -5.64 -17.34 -5.20
CA ILE A 237 -4.17 -17.39 -5.26
C ILE A 237 -3.73 -18.09 -6.53
N THR A 238 -2.81 -17.50 -7.28
CA THR A 238 -2.23 -18.17 -8.45
C THR A 238 -1.47 -19.42 -8.00
N MET A 239 -1.64 -20.55 -8.67
CA MET A 239 -0.81 -21.73 -8.43
C MET A 239 0.46 -21.68 -9.27
N ARG A 240 1.58 -22.12 -8.69
CA ARG A 240 2.78 -22.41 -9.49
C ARG A 240 2.50 -23.64 -10.34
N GLN A 241 2.94 -23.61 -11.59
CA GLN A 241 2.94 -24.79 -12.44
C GLN A 241 3.86 -25.85 -11.80
N HIS A 242 3.36 -27.07 -11.67
CA HIS A 242 4.10 -28.24 -11.22
C HIS A 242 3.57 -29.48 -11.95
N PRO A 243 4.36 -30.57 -12.07
CA PRO A 243 3.98 -31.72 -12.90
C PRO A 243 2.62 -32.34 -12.56
N GLY A 244 2.21 -32.29 -11.29
CA GLY A 244 0.92 -32.82 -10.85
C GLY A 244 -0.30 -31.99 -11.26
N LEU A 245 -0.11 -30.74 -11.73
CA LEU A 245 -1.21 -29.89 -12.19
C LEU A 245 -1.64 -30.21 -13.63
N GLN A 246 -0.70 -30.63 -14.46
CA GLN A 246 -0.94 -30.83 -15.88
C GLN A 246 -2.02 -31.90 -16.16
N PRO A 247 -1.99 -33.09 -15.53
CA PRO A 247 -3.06 -34.08 -15.70
C PRO A 247 -4.44 -33.57 -15.24
N VAL A 248 -4.48 -32.70 -14.23
CA VAL A 248 -5.73 -32.09 -13.74
C VAL A 248 -6.31 -31.13 -14.78
N ILE A 249 -5.46 -30.38 -15.46
CA ILE A 249 -5.86 -29.45 -16.54
C ILE A 249 -6.29 -30.24 -17.79
N GLU A 250 -5.55 -31.28 -18.16
CA GLU A 250 -5.84 -32.13 -19.32
C GLU A 250 -7.15 -32.94 -19.14
N GLY A 251 -7.53 -33.23 -17.88
CA GLY A 251 -8.80 -33.87 -17.56
C GLY A 251 -10.03 -32.95 -17.64
N ILE A 252 -9.86 -31.65 -17.91
CA ILE A 252 -11.00 -30.72 -18.10
C ILE A 252 -11.63 -30.99 -19.48
N ASP A 253 -12.93 -31.32 -19.48
CA ASP A 253 -13.69 -31.53 -20.71
C ASP A 253 -13.58 -30.32 -21.66
N GLU A 254 -13.35 -30.59 -22.94
CA GLU A 254 -13.14 -29.54 -23.95
C GLU A 254 -14.38 -28.62 -24.10
N HIS A 255 -15.58 -29.10 -23.79
CA HIS A 255 -16.82 -28.32 -23.79
C HIS A 255 -17.03 -27.49 -22.51
N ALA A 256 -16.25 -27.71 -21.45
CA ALA A 256 -16.31 -26.92 -20.22
C ALA A 256 -15.61 -25.54 -20.34
N TRP A 257 -14.85 -25.33 -21.41
CA TRP A 257 -14.09 -24.09 -21.64
C TRP A 257 -14.98 -22.96 -22.17
N THR A 258 -15.13 -21.92 -21.34
CA THR A 258 -15.88 -20.72 -21.72
C THR A 258 -14.92 -19.69 -22.35
N PRO A 259 -15.17 -19.21 -23.58
CA PRO A 259 -14.36 -18.17 -24.20
C PRO A 259 -14.58 -16.82 -23.50
N ILE A 260 -13.49 -16.06 -23.36
CA ILE A 260 -13.49 -14.69 -22.86
C ILE A 260 -12.71 -13.78 -23.80
N THR A 261 -13.20 -12.54 -23.95
CA THR A 261 -12.57 -11.50 -24.77
C THR A 261 -12.25 -10.30 -23.91
N TYR A 262 -11.05 -9.74 -24.08
CA TYR A 262 -10.64 -8.56 -23.33
C TYR A 262 -10.94 -7.28 -24.09
N ALA A 263 -11.64 -6.34 -23.45
CA ALA A 263 -11.84 -4.99 -23.99
C ALA A 263 -10.51 -4.23 -24.12
N THR A 264 -9.58 -4.47 -23.18
CA THR A 264 -8.19 -4.01 -23.27
C THR A 264 -7.29 -5.24 -23.26
N PRO A 265 -6.47 -5.47 -24.30
CA PRO A 265 -5.60 -6.64 -24.37
C PRO A 265 -4.69 -6.75 -23.15
N VAL A 266 -4.38 -7.98 -22.74
CA VAL A 266 -3.51 -8.25 -21.59
C VAL A 266 -2.12 -8.60 -22.09
N PHE A 267 -1.10 -7.86 -21.67
CA PHE A 267 0.28 -8.15 -22.07
C PHE A 267 0.85 -9.32 -21.25
N ASP A 268 1.33 -10.36 -21.92
CA ASP A 268 2.04 -11.48 -21.30
C ASP A 268 3.56 -11.22 -21.34
N GLN A 269 4.17 -10.94 -20.18
CA GLN A 269 5.58 -10.58 -20.09
C GLN A 269 6.52 -11.72 -20.50
N ASP A 270 6.10 -12.97 -20.29
CA ASP A 270 6.92 -14.13 -20.61
C ASP A 270 7.07 -14.35 -22.12
N THR A 271 6.01 -14.04 -22.87
CA THR A 271 5.98 -14.24 -24.33
C THR A 271 6.16 -12.94 -25.11
N GLY A 272 6.02 -11.78 -24.44
CA GLY A 272 6.09 -10.47 -25.09
C GLY A 272 4.89 -10.18 -26.00
N THR A 273 3.76 -10.85 -25.80
CA THR A 273 2.60 -10.76 -26.69
C THR A 273 1.37 -10.16 -26.01
N TRP A 274 0.55 -9.47 -26.80
CA TRP A 274 -0.76 -8.98 -26.35
C TRP A 274 -1.81 -10.06 -26.55
N ILE A 275 -2.45 -10.46 -25.46
CA ILE A 275 -3.49 -11.47 -25.44
C ILE A 275 -4.85 -10.78 -25.54
N HIS A 276 -5.61 -11.11 -26.59
CA HIS A 276 -6.94 -10.54 -26.86
C HIS A 276 -8.08 -11.44 -26.40
N THR A 277 -7.87 -12.75 -26.49
CA THR A 277 -8.85 -13.79 -26.14
C THR A 277 -8.20 -14.86 -25.27
N ALA A 278 -9.01 -15.47 -24.43
CA ALA A 278 -8.62 -16.63 -23.64
C ALA A 278 -9.85 -17.53 -23.45
N GLN A 279 -9.64 -18.69 -22.84
CA GLN A 279 -10.71 -19.55 -22.38
C GLN A 279 -10.52 -19.82 -20.90
N VAL A 280 -11.63 -19.96 -20.17
CA VAL A 280 -11.63 -20.25 -18.75
C VAL A 280 -12.50 -21.47 -18.49
N ALA A 281 -11.98 -22.39 -17.69
CA ALA A 281 -12.71 -23.54 -17.20
C ALA A 281 -12.45 -23.71 -15.70
N GLU A 282 -13.15 -24.66 -15.11
CA GLU A 282 -13.09 -24.96 -13.69
C GLU A 282 -13.05 -26.46 -13.44
N THR A 283 -12.32 -26.84 -12.41
CA THR A 283 -12.36 -28.19 -11.82
C THR A 283 -12.17 -28.12 -10.31
N SER A 284 -12.31 -29.24 -9.62
CA SER A 284 -11.99 -29.36 -8.20
C SER A 284 -10.53 -29.76 -8.01
N TYR A 285 -9.88 -29.22 -6.98
CA TYR A 285 -8.49 -29.55 -6.67
C TYR A 285 -8.26 -29.65 -5.17
N THR A 286 -7.48 -30.65 -4.75
CA THR A 286 -7.04 -30.82 -3.37
C THR A 286 -5.54 -30.56 -3.29
N ALA A 287 -5.19 -29.46 -2.64
CA ALA A 287 -3.84 -29.01 -2.42
C ALA A 287 -3.26 -29.55 -1.11
N PHE A 288 -1.92 -29.55 -1.01
CA PHE A 288 -1.18 -29.80 0.24
C PHE A 288 -1.47 -31.18 0.86
N THR A 289 -1.52 -32.24 0.03
CA THR A 289 -1.87 -33.60 0.44
C THR A 289 -0.79 -34.35 1.21
N ASN A 290 0.48 -33.90 1.15
CA ASN A 290 1.56 -34.49 1.92
C ASN A 290 1.43 -34.09 3.41
N SER A 291 0.93 -35.00 4.23
CA SER A 291 0.71 -34.78 5.66
C SER A 291 1.99 -34.49 6.46
N THR A 292 3.15 -34.95 5.99
CA THR A 292 4.44 -34.71 6.65
C THR A 292 4.93 -33.28 6.41
N GLU A 293 4.73 -32.74 5.21
CA GLU A 293 5.10 -31.36 4.86
C GLU A 293 4.03 -30.34 5.32
N HIS A 294 2.78 -30.79 5.43
CA HIS A 294 1.62 -29.96 5.70
C HIS A 294 0.79 -30.52 6.85
N PRO A 295 1.26 -30.39 8.10
CA PRO A 295 0.58 -30.94 9.28
C PRO A 295 -0.80 -30.34 9.53
N GLN A 296 -1.11 -29.15 8.96
CA GLN A 296 -2.44 -28.53 9.02
C GLN A 296 -3.49 -29.28 8.18
N GLY A 297 -3.07 -30.20 7.31
CA GLY A 297 -3.93 -30.99 6.45
C GLY A 297 -4.20 -30.36 5.08
N PRO A 298 -4.77 -31.18 4.16
CA PRO A 298 -5.06 -30.76 2.79
C PRO A 298 -6.15 -29.70 2.73
N ILE A 299 -6.15 -28.94 1.64
CA ILE A 299 -7.18 -27.93 1.36
C ILE A 299 -7.83 -28.27 0.02
N SER A 300 -9.13 -28.55 0.03
CA SER A 300 -9.92 -28.76 -1.19
C SER A 300 -10.67 -27.48 -1.55
N ALA A 301 -10.49 -27.02 -2.80
CA ALA A 301 -11.19 -25.86 -3.32
C ALA A 301 -11.30 -25.93 -4.85
N ARG A 302 -11.81 -24.86 -5.46
CA ARG A 302 -11.97 -24.75 -6.91
C ARG A 302 -10.63 -24.38 -7.54
N LEU A 303 -10.34 -24.99 -8.68
CA LEU A 303 -9.24 -24.64 -9.56
C LEU A 303 -9.81 -24.02 -10.82
N ILE A 304 -9.65 -22.72 -10.96
CA ILE A 304 -10.02 -22.00 -12.16
C ILE A 304 -8.80 -21.95 -13.07
N VAL A 305 -8.95 -22.47 -14.29
CA VAL A 305 -7.86 -22.54 -15.26
C VAL A 305 -8.18 -21.62 -16.41
N ARG A 306 -7.25 -20.71 -16.69
CA ARG A 306 -7.28 -19.85 -17.86
C ARG A 306 -6.26 -20.37 -18.87
N ARG A 307 -6.67 -20.57 -20.12
CA ARG A 307 -5.78 -20.91 -21.22
C ARG A 307 -5.84 -19.88 -22.34
N TYR A 308 -4.70 -19.61 -22.97
CA TYR A 308 -4.60 -18.74 -24.14
C TYR A 308 -3.52 -19.27 -25.08
N ARG A 309 -3.69 -19.01 -26.39
CA ARG A 309 -2.73 -19.45 -27.40
C ARG A 309 -1.60 -18.44 -27.49
N VAL A 310 -0.37 -18.95 -27.55
CA VAL A 310 0.83 -18.18 -27.88
C VAL A 310 1.57 -18.89 -28.99
N GLU A 311 2.23 -18.14 -29.87
CA GLU A 311 3.09 -18.72 -30.88
C GLU A 311 4.43 -19.12 -30.25
N THR A 312 4.89 -20.33 -30.53
CA THR A 312 6.22 -20.82 -30.14
C THR A 312 6.94 -21.31 -31.38
N ARG A 313 8.27 -21.13 -31.40
CA ARG A 313 9.13 -21.65 -32.47
C ARG A 313 9.56 -23.08 -32.18
N SER A 314 9.48 -23.95 -33.17
CA SER A 314 10.09 -25.28 -33.14
C SER A 314 11.62 -25.18 -33.19
N GLU A 315 12.31 -26.29 -32.90
CA GLU A 315 13.78 -26.38 -33.06
C GLU A 315 14.23 -26.08 -34.50
N GLN A 316 13.33 -26.22 -35.47
CA GLN A 316 13.53 -25.93 -36.90
C GLN A 316 13.08 -24.51 -37.30
N GLY A 317 12.57 -23.71 -36.35
CA GLY A 317 12.21 -22.31 -36.54
C GLY A 317 10.75 -22.04 -36.98
N GLU A 318 9.92 -23.06 -37.11
CA GLU A 318 8.49 -22.91 -37.48
C GLU A 318 7.65 -22.43 -36.30
N LEU A 319 6.76 -21.46 -36.54
CA LEU A 319 5.82 -20.96 -35.54
C LEU A 319 4.58 -21.87 -35.46
N PHE A 320 4.26 -22.37 -34.27
CA PHE A 320 3.03 -23.12 -34.02
C PHE A 320 2.36 -22.68 -32.70
N PRO A 321 1.02 -22.72 -32.62
CA PRO A 321 0.30 -22.28 -31.43
C PRO A 321 0.37 -23.33 -30.32
N VAL A 322 0.77 -22.90 -29.12
CA VAL A 322 0.71 -23.71 -27.89
C VAL A 322 -0.22 -23.07 -26.88
N TRP A 323 -0.90 -23.91 -26.10
CA TRP A 323 -1.69 -23.45 -24.97
C TRP A 323 -0.79 -23.12 -23.78
N ARG A 324 -0.87 -21.88 -23.31
CA ARG A 324 -0.36 -21.50 -21.99
C ARG A 324 -1.48 -21.51 -20.98
N TYR A 325 -1.19 -22.05 -19.79
CA TYR A 325 -2.14 -22.21 -18.71
C TYR A 325 -1.78 -21.36 -17.50
N GLN A 326 -2.78 -20.72 -16.91
CA GLN A 326 -2.69 -20.06 -15.62
C GLN A 326 -3.78 -20.60 -14.71
N ALA A 327 -3.37 -21.15 -13.58
CA ALA A 327 -4.27 -21.78 -12.63
C ALA A 327 -4.45 -20.91 -11.39
N ILE A 328 -5.69 -20.76 -10.94
CA ILE A 328 -6.10 -19.96 -9.79
C ILE A 328 -6.79 -20.89 -8.81
N PHE A 329 -6.21 -21.04 -7.62
CA PHE A 329 -6.81 -21.79 -6.53
C PHE A 329 -7.67 -20.84 -5.69
N THR A 330 -8.95 -21.16 -5.54
CA THR A 330 -9.90 -20.25 -4.88
C THR A 330 -11.06 -20.97 -4.21
N ASN A 331 -11.54 -20.42 -3.09
CA ASN A 331 -12.79 -20.81 -2.43
C ASN A 331 -13.89 -19.74 -2.56
N THR A 332 -13.77 -18.82 -3.51
CA THR A 332 -14.80 -17.79 -3.76
C THR A 332 -16.08 -18.40 -4.29
N GLY A 333 -17.21 -17.76 -4.00
CA GLY A 333 -18.53 -18.12 -4.54
C GLY A 333 -18.89 -17.41 -5.86
N LEU A 334 -17.94 -16.68 -6.46
CA LEU A 334 -18.14 -16.03 -7.75
C LEU A 334 -18.27 -17.10 -8.86
N ASN A 335 -18.99 -16.81 -9.94
CA ASN A 335 -18.96 -17.67 -11.11
C ASN A 335 -17.54 -17.68 -11.72
N THR A 336 -17.22 -18.70 -12.51
CA THR A 336 -15.87 -18.98 -13.00
C THR A 336 -15.24 -17.80 -13.74
N VAL A 337 -16.00 -17.12 -14.62
CA VAL A 337 -15.51 -15.97 -15.40
C VAL A 337 -15.27 -14.76 -14.49
N ASP A 338 -16.20 -14.46 -13.59
CA ASP A 338 -16.04 -13.34 -12.66
C ASP A 338 -14.91 -13.58 -11.65
N ALA A 339 -14.70 -14.82 -11.22
CA ALA A 339 -13.59 -15.19 -10.35
C ALA A 339 -12.22 -15.02 -11.04
N GLU A 340 -12.08 -15.41 -12.32
CA GLU A 340 -10.87 -15.12 -13.12
C GLU A 340 -10.63 -13.62 -13.22
N LYS A 341 -11.68 -12.87 -13.62
CA LYS A 341 -11.60 -11.41 -13.82
C LYS A 341 -11.23 -10.72 -12.51
N GLN A 342 -11.85 -11.16 -11.41
CA GLN A 342 -11.56 -10.67 -10.07
C GLN A 342 -10.13 -10.99 -9.65
N HIS A 343 -9.61 -12.19 -9.94
CA HIS A 343 -8.22 -12.51 -9.64
C HIS A 343 -7.25 -11.63 -10.42
N ARG A 344 -7.45 -11.50 -11.75
CA ARG A 344 -6.60 -10.70 -12.63
C ARG A 344 -6.57 -9.22 -12.27
N GLY A 345 -7.65 -8.68 -11.70
CA GLY A 345 -7.68 -7.32 -11.17
C GLY A 345 -6.65 -7.03 -10.08
N ARG A 346 -6.02 -8.06 -9.47
CA ARG A 346 -4.94 -7.91 -8.47
C ARG A 346 -3.77 -7.11 -9.03
N ALA A 347 -3.24 -7.51 -10.19
CA ALA A 347 -2.09 -6.86 -10.83
C ALA A 347 -2.36 -5.36 -11.04
N GLY A 348 -3.52 -5.01 -11.59
CA GLY A 348 -3.91 -3.61 -11.80
C GLY A 348 -4.11 -2.79 -10.51
N THR A 349 -4.33 -3.42 -9.36
CA THR A 349 -4.60 -2.71 -8.10
C THR A 349 -3.31 -2.43 -7.33
N ILE A 350 -2.59 -3.49 -6.92
CA ILE A 350 -1.44 -3.37 -6.03
C ILE A 350 -0.19 -2.82 -6.74
N GLU A 351 0.00 -3.12 -8.03
CA GLU A 351 1.12 -2.56 -8.79
C GLU A 351 0.99 -1.04 -8.96
N GLN A 352 -0.25 -0.55 -9.12
CA GLN A 352 -0.52 0.90 -9.18
C GLN A 352 -0.24 1.57 -7.85
N VAL A 353 -0.52 0.91 -6.73
CA VAL A 353 -0.11 1.39 -5.39
C VAL A 353 1.42 1.43 -5.31
N PHE A 354 2.13 0.39 -5.73
CA PHE A 354 3.59 0.39 -5.73
C PHE A 354 4.20 1.45 -6.65
N ALA A 355 3.58 1.73 -7.79
CA ALA A 355 3.97 2.85 -8.65
C ALA A 355 3.75 4.20 -7.94
N ASP A 356 2.63 4.38 -7.24
CA ASP A 356 2.33 5.61 -6.48
C ASP A 356 3.32 5.82 -5.33
N LEU A 357 3.68 4.76 -4.58
CA LEU A 357 4.67 4.84 -3.51
C LEU A 357 6.08 5.18 -4.04
N ASN A 358 6.49 4.55 -5.15
CA ASN A 358 7.79 4.81 -5.78
C ASN A 358 7.88 6.22 -6.36
N ASN A 359 6.78 6.78 -6.87
CA ASN A 359 6.69 8.18 -7.30
C ASN A 359 6.43 9.14 -6.11
N SER A 360 6.71 8.68 -4.89
CA SER A 360 6.51 9.39 -3.63
C SER A 360 7.66 9.10 -2.67
N ALA A 361 7.37 8.92 -1.39
CA ALA A 361 8.36 8.77 -0.35
C ALA A 361 9.15 7.45 -0.44
N LEU A 362 8.80 6.52 -1.34
CA LEU A 362 9.55 5.29 -1.58
C LEU A 362 10.38 5.33 -2.88
N ALA A 363 10.71 6.51 -3.40
CA ALA A 363 11.62 6.64 -4.54
C ALA A 363 12.95 5.93 -4.30
N HIS A 364 13.45 5.98 -3.06
CA HIS A 364 14.59 5.23 -2.58
C HIS A 364 14.49 4.99 -1.07
N PHE A 365 15.37 4.14 -0.54
CA PHE A 365 15.53 3.96 0.90
C PHE A 365 16.66 4.87 1.41
N PRO A 366 16.42 5.79 2.36
CA PRO A 366 17.37 6.89 2.64
C PRO A 366 18.49 6.55 3.63
N SER A 367 18.45 5.40 4.31
CA SER A 367 19.44 5.03 5.33
C SER A 367 20.33 3.86 4.93
N GLY A 368 21.53 3.78 5.51
CA GLY A 368 22.37 2.57 5.51
C GLY A 368 21.88 1.50 6.50
N GLN A 369 21.09 1.90 7.49
CA GLN A 369 20.58 1.00 8.53
C GLN A 369 19.23 0.38 8.15
N PHE A 370 19.09 -0.93 8.35
CA PHE A 370 17.92 -1.69 7.92
C PHE A 370 16.62 -1.24 8.61
N HIS A 371 16.60 -1.12 9.93
CA HIS A 371 15.39 -0.78 10.68
C HIS A 371 14.96 0.69 10.48
N ALA A 372 15.90 1.60 10.20
CA ALA A 372 15.58 2.95 9.76
C ALA A 372 14.81 2.93 8.42
N ASN A 373 15.21 2.07 7.48
CA ASN A 373 14.51 1.90 6.21
C ASN A 373 13.15 1.20 6.38
N GLN A 374 13.02 0.28 7.35
CA GLN A 374 11.73 -0.33 7.68
C GLN A 374 10.76 0.69 8.29
N ALA A 375 11.25 1.57 9.17
CA ALA A 375 10.47 2.66 9.71
C ALA A 375 10.05 3.65 8.61
N TRP A 376 10.97 3.98 7.70
CA TRP A 376 10.68 4.81 6.53
C TRP A 376 9.56 4.22 5.65
N LEU A 377 9.63 2.92 5.31
CA LEU A 377 8.57 2.23 4.56
C LEU A 377 7.20 2.33 5.24
N THR A 378 7.17 2.09 6.56
CA THR A 378 5.93 2.14 7.33
C THR A 378 5.34 3.55 7.35
N LEU A 379 6.18 4.58 7.47
CA LEU A 379 5.75 5.98 7.42
C LEU A 379 5.31 6.42 6.03
N THR A 380 5.90 5.87 4.97
CA THR A 380 5.43 6.04 3.60
C THR A 380 4.02 5.47 3.42
N ALA A 381 3.75 4.27 3.92
CA ALA A 381 2.42 3.68 3.89
C ALA A 381 1.39 4.48 4.70
N LEU A 382 1.78 4.97 5.87
CA LEU A 382 0.95 5.82 6.71
C LEU A 382 0.63 7.16 6.02
N THR A 383 1.62 7.78 5.37
CA THR A 383 1.45 9.02 4.62
C THR A 383 0.51 8.81 3.43
N HIS A 384 0.65 7.70 2.70
CA HIS A 384 -0.29 7.32 1.64
C HIS A 384 -1.73 7.24 2.17
N ASN A 385 -1.95 6.60 3.32
CA ASN A 385 -3.27 6.48 3.93
C ASN A 385 -3.85 7.84 4.38
N LEU A 386 -3.03 8.73 4.94
CA LEU A 386 -3.46 10.09 5.29
C LEU A 386 -3.82 10.90 4.05
N LEU A 387 -3.04 10.83 2.98
CA LEU A 387 -3.34 11.50 1.72
C LEU A 387 -4.62 10.92 1.07
N ARG A 388 -4.82 9.60 1.07
CA ARG A 388 -6.08 8.98 0.65
C ARG A 388 -7.26 9.53 1.44
N THR A 389 -7.12 9.62 2.75
CA THR A 389 -8.15 10.16 3.64
C THR A 389 -8.46 11.62 3.35
N LEU A 390 -7.45 12.44 3.07
CA LEU A 390 -7.66 13.82 2.61
C LEU A 390 -8.41 13.88 1.28
N GLY A 391 -8.05 13.01 0.33
CA GLY A 391 -8.70 12.94 -0.97
C GLY A 391 -10.20 12.67 -0.85
N VAL A 392 -10.61 11.70 -0.01
CA VAL A 392 -12.04 11.39 0.18
C VAL A 392 -12.81 12.50 0.90
N LEU A 393 -12.13 13.28 1.76
CA LEU A 393 -12.74 14.42 2.45
C LEU A 393 -12.85 15.65 1.53
N ALA A 394 -11.95 15.79 0.55
CA ALA A 394 -11.91 16.92 -0.35
C ALA A 394 -13.00 16.87 -1.43
N SER A 395 -13.14 15.75 -2.16
CA SER A 395 -14.19 15.54 -3.17
C SER A 395 -14.19 14.12 -3.76
N GLN A 396 -15.22 13.77 -4.51
CA GLN A 396 -15.29 12.50 -5.26
C GLN A 396 -14.15 12.34 -6.29
N ALA A 397 -13.74 13.42 -6.97
CA ALA A 397 -12.64 13.38 -7.93
C ALA A 397 -11.29 13.07 -7.24
N HIS A 398 -11.07 13.66 -6.06
CA HIS A 398 -9.83 13.46 -5.28
C HIS A 398 -9.80 12.10 -4.56
N ALA A 399 -10.96 11.49 -4.28
CA ALA A 399 -11.07 10.19 -3.61
C ALA A 399 -10.25 9.07 -4.30
N ARG A 400 -10.09 9.15 -5.63
CA ARG A 400 -9.31 8.18 -6.43
C ARG A 400 -8.00 8.74 -7.00
N ALA A 401 -7.65 9.99 -6.70
CA ALA A 401 -6.53 10.68 -7.33
C ALA A 401 -5.17 10.21 -6.79
N ARG A 402 -4.17 9.93 -7.63
CA ARG A 402 -2.83 9.51 -7.19
C ARG A 402 -2.17 10.52 -6.23
N THR A 403 -1.21 10.04 -5.43
CA THR A 403 -0.50 10.84 -4.43
C THR A 403 0.06 12.14 -5.00
N ALA A 404 0.67 12.10 -6.19
CA ALA A 404 1.19 13.30 -6.86
C ALA A 404 0.10 14.36 -7.15
N THR A 405 -1.12 13.91 -7.50
CA THR A 405 -2.25 14.82 -7.75
C THR A 405 -2.73 15.45 -6.45
N LEU A 406 -2.89 14.66 -5.38
CA LEU A 406 -3.26 15.16 -4.06
C LEU A 406 -2.24 16.16 -3.53
N ARG A 407 -0.94 15.87 -3.68
CA ARG A 407 0.13 16.79 -3.30
C ARG A 407 0.03 18.11 -4.05
N ARG A 408 -0.09 18.07 -5.37
CA ARG A 408 -0.17 19.28 -6.21
C ARG A 408 -1.42 20.14 -5.93
N GLN A 409 -2.58 19.51 -5.77
CA GLN A 409 -3.87 20.20 -5.77
C GLN A 409 -4.32 20.60 -4.37
N LEU A 410 -3.99 19.79 -3.35
CA LEU A 410 -4.47 19.97 -1.98
C LEU A 410 -3.35 20.35 -0.99
N ILE A 411 -2.12 19.84 -1.15
CA ILE A 411 -1.03 20.10 -0.20
C ILE A 411 -0.21 21.34 -0.55
N ALA A 412 0.36 21.38 -1.76
CA ALA A 412 1.21 22.43 -2.31
C ALA A 412 0.42 23.68 -2.72
N VAL A 413 -0.41 24.17 -1.80
CA VAL A 413 -1.16 25.42 -1.94
C VAL A 413 -0.38 26.49 -1.18
N PRO A 414 0.15 27.52 -1.85
CA PRO A 414 0.86 28.59 -1.16
C PRO A 414 -0.12 29.40 -0.31
N ALA A 415 0.35 29.96 0.81
CA ALA A 415 -0.45 30.89 1.59
C ALA A 415 0.42 31.92 2.28
N ARG A 416 -0.13 33.12 2.48
CA ARG A 416 0.44 34.12 3.40
C ARG A 416 -0.24 34.01 4.76
N VAL A 417 0.54 33.78 5.79
CA VAL A 417 0.10 33.70 7.19
C VAL A 417 0.04 35.11 7.75
N THR A 418 -1.18 35.55 8.04
CA THR A 418 -1.45 36.85 8.67
C THR A 418 -1.99 36.63 10.08
N ARG A 419 -1.73 37.56 11.00
CA ARG A 419 -2.25 37.52 12.37
C ARG A 419 -2.92 38.85 12.69
N THR A 420 -4.20 38.81 13.03
CA THR A 420 -4.97 40.00 13.41
C THR A 420 -5.81 39.64 14.63
N ALA A 421 -5.80 40.48 15.68
CA ALA A 421 -6.59 40.28 16.91
C ALA A 421 -6.49 38.85 17.50
N ARG A 422 -5.28 38.30 17.60
CA ARG A 422 -4.96 36.92 18.06
C ARG A 422 -5.43 35.77 17.14
N THR A 423 -6.11 36.06 16.03
CA THR A 423 -6.54 35.06 15.04
C THR A 423 -5.50 34.91 13.93
N LEU A 424 -5.09 33.67 13.63
CA LEU A 424 -4.28 33.34 12.46
C LEU A 424 -5.19 33.17 11.25
N THR A 425 -4.88 33.85 10.14
CA THR A 425 -5.60 33.74 8.87
C THR A 425 -4.63 33.35 7.76
N LEU A 426 -4.96 32.27 7.05
CA LEU A 426 -4.28 31.86 5.82
C LEU A 426 -4.89 32.64 4.64
N ARG A 427 -4.09 33.50 4.01
CA ARG A 427 -4.46 34.16 2.75
C ARG A 427 -3.96 33.30 1.60
N LEU A 428 -4.87 32.57 0.97
CA LEU A 428 -4.62 31.68 -0.16
C LEU A 428 -4.74 32.45 -1.49
N PRO A 429 -4.17 31.94 -2.60
CA PRO A 429 -4.36 32.50 -3.93
C PRO A 429 -5.84 32.64 -4.29
N GLN A 430 -6.20 33.76 -4.92
CA GLN A 430 -7.48 33.87 -5.61
C GLN A 430 -7.49 32.95 -6.84
N ASN A 431 -8.68 32.47 -7.23
CA ASN A 431 -8.88 31.62 -8.41
C ASN A 431 -8.06 30.33 -8.40
N TRP A 432 -7.82 29.75 -7.21
CA TRP A 432 -7.21 28.42 -7.12
C TRP A 432 -8.17 27.38 -7.73
N PRO A 433 -7.75 26.56 -8.72
CA PRO A 433 -8.67 25.68 -9.44
C PRO A 433 -9.44 24.66 -8.58
N TRP A 434 -8.91 24.34 -7.39
CA TRP A 434 -9.50 23.40 -6.44
C TRP A 434 -9.91 24.06 -5.12
N GLN A 435 -10.21 25.37 -5.14
CA GLN A 435 -10.56 26.16 -3.95
C GLN A 435 -11.66 25.49 -3.12
N ASP A 436 -12.77 25.06 -3.75
CA ASP A 436 -13.89 24.47 -3.03
C ASP A 436 -13.54 23.14 -2.37
N SER A 437 -12.78 22.29 -3.08
CA SER A 437 -12.26 21.03 -2.53
C SER A 437 -11.34 21.28 -1.33
N TRP A 438 -10.48 22.31 -1.40
CA TRP A 438 -9.57 22.66 -0.31
C TRP A 438 -10.32 23.24 0.89
N LEU A 439 -11.29 24.12 0.69
CA LEU A 439 -12.11 24.70 1.76
C LEU A 439 -13.01 23.66 2.43
N GLY A 440 -13.61 22.77 1.65
CA GLY A 440 -14.37 21.63 2.16
C GLY A 440 -13.50 20.72 3.04
N LEU A 441 -12.29 20.41 2.56
CA LEU A 441 -11.30 19.67 3.33
C LEU A 441 -10.91 20.40 4.63
N PHE A 442 -10.56 21.69 4.54
CA PHE A 442 -10.15 22.50 5.70
C PHE A 442 -11.25 22.57 6.77
N THR A 443 -12.50 22.70 6.35
CA THR A 443 -13.67 22.73 7.24
C THR A 443 -13.94 21.37 7.85
N SER A 444 -13.88 20.29 7.06
CA SER A 444 -14.14 18.92 7.53
C SER A 444 -13.14 18.43 8.58
N THR A 445 -11.93 18.98 8.58
CA THR A 445 -10.85 18.63 9.52
C THR A 445 -10.78 19.58 10.71
N ALA A 446 -11.56 20.67 10.72
CA ALA A 446 -11.57 21.68 11.77
C ALA A 446 -12.42 21.29 13.01
N GLY A 447 -12.52 20.00 13.37
CA GLY A 447 -13.37 19.49 14.45
C GLY A 447 -13.25 20.26 15.78
N PRO A 448 -14.26 20.14 16.69
CA PRO A 448 -14.36 20.98 17.88
C PRO A 448 -13.10 20.86 18.75
N PRO A 449 -12.72 21.91 19.51
CA PRO A 449 -11.52 21.88 20.34
C PRO A 449 -11.58 20.64 21.27
N PRO A 450 -10.44 19.97 21.52
CA PRO A 450 -10.43 18.80 22.38
C PRO A 450 -11.05 19.18 23.74
N LEU A 451 -12.04 18.39 24.17
CA LEU A 451 -12.50 18.41 25.55
C LEU A 451 -11.26 18.15 26.42
N ARG A 452 -11.02 19.09 27.33
CA ARG A 452 -9.85 19.14 28.22
C ARG A 452 -9.71 17.90 29.08
#